data_AF-A0A5E4TC91-F1
#
_entry.id   AF-A0A5E4TC91-F1
#
_cell.length_a   1.000
_cell.length_b   1.000
_cell.length_c   1.000
_cell.angle_alpha   90.00
_cell.angle_beta   90.00
_cell.angle_gamma   90.00
#
_symmetry.space_group_name_H-M   'P 1'
#
loop_
_entity.id
_entity.type
_entity.pdbx_description
1 polymer ?
#
loop_
_entity_poly.entity_id
_entity_poly.type
_entity_poly.pdbx_seq_one_letter_code
_entity_poly.pdbx_strand_id
1 'polypeptide(L)'
;MIYLLSSVREATSLLMLSPFLGFFASGTFAGFGPMLSEAFPTSARAVGVGFTYNFGRGISSFAPVAIGLLAEWYGIGGALVITAVFYLLSAGAIFLVPETSGKALD
;
A
#
# COMPACT_ATOMS: atom_id res chain seq x y z
N MET A 1 -13.99 -4.47 6.07
CA MET A 1 -13.51 -5.67 5.33
C MET A 1 -12.42 -6.40 6.09
N ILE A 2 -11.26 -5.77 6.35
CA ILE A 2 -10.10 -6.43 6.96
C ILE A 2 -10.38 -6.91 8.40
N TYR A 3 -11.08 -6.11 9.23
CA TYR A 3 -11.53 -6.55 10.56
C TYR A 3 -12.49 -7.75 10.49
N LEU A 4 -13.38 -7.78 9.48
CA LEU A 4 -14.34 -8.87 9.29
C LEU A 4 -13.63 -10.20 9.04
N LEU A 5 -12.59 -10.20 8.19
CA LEU A 5 -11.74 -11.36 7.94
C LEU A 5 -11.06 -11.88 9.22
N SER A 6 -10.70 -11.01 10.16
CA SER A 6 -10.09 -11.42 11.44
C SER A 6 -11.08 -12.14 12.38
N SER A 7 -12.37 -11.83 12.25
CA SER A 7 -13.45 -12.40 13.07
C SER A 7 -14.04 -13.69 12.50
N VAL A 8 -13.84 -13.95 11.20
CA VAL A 8 -14.38 -15.12 10.51
C VAL A 8 -13.53 -16.34 10.84
N ARG A 9 -14.18 -17.39 11.36
CA ARG A 9 -13.57 -18.70 11.64
C ARG A 9 -13.90 -19.74 10.57
N GLU A 10 -14.88 -19.48 9.72
CA GLU A 10 -15.39 -20.41 8.71
C GLU A 10 -14.61 -20.30 7.38
N ALA A 11 -14.09 -21.44 6.91
CA ALA A 11 -13.23 -21.50 5.73
C ALA A 11 -13.90 -20.98 4.44
N THR A 12 -15.19 -21.29 4.25
CA THR A 12 -15.94 -20.85 3.06
C THR A 12 -16.05 -19.33 2.98
N SER A 13 -16.33 -18.67 4.10
CA SER A 13 -16.42 -17.21 4.16
C SER A 13 -15.05 -16.54 3.95
N LEU A 14 -13.96 -17.13 4.46
CA LEU A 14 -12.60 -16.66 4.17
C LEU A 14 -12.28 -16.76 2.68
N LEU A 15 -12.61 -17.89 2.04
CA LEU A 15 -12.39 -18.09 0.60
C LEU A 15 -13.19 -17.10 -0.25
N MET A 16 -14.41 -16.74 0.15
CA MET A 16 -15.23 -15.77 -0.58
C MET A 16 -14.73 -14.33 -0.41
N LEU A 17 -14.22 -13.97 0.78
CA LEU A 17 -13.77 -12.60 1.07
C LEU A 17 -12.32 -12.32 0.60
N SER A 18 -11.48 -13.34 0.50
CA SER A 18 -10.07 -13.22 0.13
C SER A 18 -9.83 -12.64 -1.28
N PRO A 19 -10.61 -12.98 -2.34
CA PRO A 19 -10.48 -12.36 -3.65
C PRO A 19 -10.72 -10.86 -3.64
N PHE A 20 -11.72 -10.38 -2.89
CA PHE A 20 -11.99 -8.95 -2.75
C PHE A 20 -10.84 -8.26 -2.03
N LEU A 21 -10.33 -8.86 -0.96
CA LEU A 21 -9.13 -8.34 -0.29
C LEU A 21 -7.95 -8.27 -1.26
N GLY A 22 -7.69 -9.33 -2.02
CA GLY A 22 -6.62 -9.38 -3.00
C GLY A 22 -6.76 -8.35 -4.11
N PHE A 23 -7.99 -8.12 -4.59
CA PHE A 23 -8.30 -7.09 -5.57
C PHE A 23 -7.97 -5.69 -5.04
N PHE A 24 -8.45 -5.32 -3.85
CA PHE A 24 -8.16 -4.00 -3.28
C PHE A 24 -6.69 -3.84 -2.88
N ALA A 25 -6.06 -4.89 -2.34
CA ALA A 25 -4.64 -4.87 -2.00
C ALA A 25 -3.78 -4.67 -3.26
N SER A 26 -4.05 -5.42 -4.34
CA SER A 26 -3.30 -5.30 -5.60
C SER A 26 -3.63 -4.00 -6.34
N GLY A 27 -4.88 -3.54 -6.27
CA GLY A 27 -5.35 -2.32 -6.91
C GLY A 27 -4.62 -1.07 -6.42
N THR A 28 -4.21 -1.02 -5.15
CA THR A 28 -3.40 0.11 -4.65
C THR A 28 -2.07 0.27 -5.37
N PHE A 29 -1.49 -0.80 -5.91
CA PHE A 29 -0.22 -0.74 -6.65
C PHE A 29 -0.38 -0.32 -8.11
N ALA A 30 -1.58 -0.42 -8.69
CA ALA A 30 -1.80 -0.22 -10.12
C ALA A 30 -1.49 1.21 -10.61
N GLY A 31 -1.73 2.22 -9.76
CA GLY A 31 -1.49 3.63 -10.10
C GLY A 31 -0.05 4.11 -9.96
N PHE A 32 0.80 3.38 -9.20
CA PHE A 32 2.15 3.84 -8.90
C PHE A 32 3.08 3.92 -10.12
N GLY A 33 2.94 3.00 -11.07
CA GLY A 33 3.82 2.94 -12.25
C GLY A 33 3.77 4.20 -13.10
N PRO A 34 2.58 4.61 -13.60
CA PRO A 34 2.40 5.86 -14.34
C PRO A 34 2.77 7.09 -13.50
N MET A 35 2.27 7.16 -12.25
CA MET A 35 2.46 8.30 -11.36
C MET A 35 3.93 8.58 -11.06
N LEU A 36 4.73 7.55 -10.76
CA LEU A 36 6.17 7.73 -10.52
C LEU A 36 6.93 8.07 -11.81
N SER A 37 6.49 7.57 -12.96
CA SER A 37 7.16 7.84 -14.24
C SER A 37 6.99 9.31 -14.68
N GLU A 38 5.87 9.93 -14.32
CA GLU A 38 5.59 11.33 -14.61
C GLU A 38 6.15 12.31 -13.57
N ALA A 39 6.40 11.85 -12.34
CA ALA A 39 6.95 12.67 -11.27
C ALA A 39 8.43 13.06 -11.47
N PHE A 40 9.17 12.35 -12.35
CA PHE A 40 10.59 12.57 -12.57
C PHE A 40 10.90 12.99 -14.03
N PRO A 41 11.83 13.94 -14.24
CA PRO A 41 12.28 14.34 -15.57
C PRO A 41 12.94 13.18 -16.31
N THR A 42 12.92 13.23 -17.64
CA THR A 42 13.34 12.08 -18.47
C THR A 42 14.80 11.70 -18.22
N SER A 43 15.67 12.69 -17.98
CA SER A 43 17.09 12.50 -17.65
C SER A 43 17.36 11.70 -16.36
N ALA A 44 16.46 11.74 -15.38
CA ALA A 44 16.65 11.12 -14.08
C ALA A 44 15.58 10.07 -13.71
N ARG A 45 14.59 9.82 -14.58
CA ARG A 45 13.43 8.95 -14.31
C ARG A 45 13.82 7.57 -13.79
N ALA A 46 14.78 6.90 -14.44
CA ALA A 46 15.20 5.56 -14.03
C ALA A 46 15.74 5.52 -12.59
N VAL A 47 16.55 6.53 -12.22
CA VAL A 47 17.13 6.64 -10.87
C VAL A 47 16.07 7.06 -9.86
N GLY A 48 15.21 8.04 -10.19
CA GLY A 48 14.17 8.53 -9.29
C GLY A 48 13.11 7.48 -8.96
N VAL A 49 12.61 6.77 -9.97
CA VAL A 49 11.65 5.65 -9.79
C VAL A 49 12.32 4.51 -9.02
N GLY A 50 13.55 4.14 -9.39
CA GLY A 50 14.31 3.09 -8.72
C GLY A 50 14.59 3.40 -7.24
N PHE A 51 15.00 4.63 -6.94
CA PHE A 51 15.23 5.09 -5.56
C PHE A 51 13.93 5.06 -4.75
N THR A 52 12.86 5.68 -5.26
CA THR A 52 11.57 5.74 -4.55
C THR A 52 11.02 4.35 -4.25
N TYR A 53 11.09 3.44 -5.22
CA TYR A 53 10.63 2.07 -5.06
C TYR A 53 11.48 1.28 -4.04
N ASN A 54 12.82 1.32 -4.16
CA ASN A 54 13.70 0.58 -3.27
C ASN A 54 13.72 1.15 -1.85
N PHE A 55 13.68 2.47 -1.70
CA PHE A 55 13.59 3.14 -0.41
C PHE A 55 12.30 2.76 0.32
N GLY A 56 11.16 2.82 -0.39
CA GLY A 56 9.87 2.35 0.11
C GLY A 56 9.94 0.88 0.56
N ARG A 57 10.48 -0.01 -0.28
CA ARG A 57 10.68 -1.43 0.08
C ARG A 57 11.59 -1.63 1.29
N GLY A 58 12.66 -0.84 1.41
CA GLY A 58 13.55 -0.87 2.56
C GLY A 58 12.81 -0.58 3.86
N ILE A 59 11.96 0.46 3.86
CA ILE A 59 11.13 0.79 5.02
C ILE A 59 10.05 -0.28 5.25
N SER A 60 9.37 -0.75 4.20
CA SER A 60 8.34 -1.78 4.30
C SER A 60 8.88 -3.13 4.81
N SER A 61 10.19 -3.38 4.74
CA SER A 61 10.80 -4.59 5.31
C SER A 61 10.62 -4.71 6.83
N PHE A 62 10.40 -3.59 7.52
CA PHE A 62 10.11 -3.58 8.95
C PHE A 62 8.63 -3.84 9.27
N ALA A 63 7.74 -3.82 8.27
CA ALA A 63 6.31 -4.01 8.47
C ALA A 63 5.95 -5.34 9.15
N PRO A 64 6.53 -6.51 8.79
CA PRO A 64 6.21 -7.77 9.47
C PRO A 64 6.53 -7.73 10.97
N VAL A 65 7.65 -7.11 11.35
CA VAL A 65 8.04 -6.95 12.77
C VAL A 65 7.06 -6.02 13.48
N ALA A 66 6.75 -4.86 12.90
CA ALA A 66 5.82 -3.91 13.48
C ALA A 66 4.41 -4.51 13.65
N ILE A 67 3.89 -5.19 12.63
CA ILE A 67 2.58 -5.85 12.67
C ILE A 67 2.58 -7.01 13.66
N GLY A 68 3.67 -7.78 13.77
CA GLY A 68 3.83 -8.83 14.77
C GLY A 68 3.72 -8.30 16.20
N LEU A 69 4.46 -7.24 16.51
CA LEU A 69 4.41 -6.57 17.84
C LEU A 69 3.02 -5.98 18.13
N LEU A 70 2.40 -5.33 17.14
CA LEU A 70 1.04 -4.81 17.27
C LEU A 70 0.02 -5.93 17.49
N ALA A 71 0.21 -7.09 16.86
CA ALA A 71 -0.65 -8.25 17.05
C ALA A 71 -0.47 -8.89 18.43
N GLU A 72 0.72 -8.82 19.02
CA GLU A 72 0.97 -9.27 20.40
C GLU A 72 0.25 -8.38 21.41
N TRP A 73 0.29 -7.06 21.24
CA TRP A 73 -0.30 -6.12 22.21
C TRP A 73 -1.81 -5.89 22.03
N TYR A 74 -2.28 -5.81 20.78
CA TYR A 74 -3.66 -5.43 20.44
C TYR A 74 -4.45 -6.54 19.73
N GLY A 75 -3.84 -7.72 19.55
CA GLY A 75 -4.43 -8.81 18.78
C GLY A 75 -4.36 -8.58 17.26
N ILE A 76 -4.60 -9.66 16.51
CA ILE A 76 -4.57 -9.62 15.03
C ILE A 76 -5.59 -8.61 14.47
N GLY A 77 -6.78 -8.54 15.07
CA GLY A 77 -7.81 -7.58 14.65
C GLY A 77 -7.35 -6.12 14.79
N GLY A 78 -6.69 -5.77 15.90
CA GLY A 78 -6.15 -4.43 16.13
C GLY A 78 -5.02 -4.07 15.16
N ALA A 79 -4.07 -4.99 14.94
CA ALA A 79 -3.00 -4.80 13.97
C ALA A 79 -3.53 -4.58 12.54
N LEU A 80 -4.58 -5.30 12.16
CA LEU A 80 -5.24 -5.15 10.86
C LEU A 80 -5.98 -3.81 10.70
N VAL A 81 -6.59 -3.29 11.76
CA VAL A 81 -7.21 -1.95 11.74
C VAL A 81 -6.16 -0.86 11.57
N ILE A 82 -5.01 -0.97 12.26
CA ILE A 82 -3.89 -0.03 12.09
C ILE A 82 -3.39 -0.05 10.64
N THR A 83 -3.23 -1.23 10.04
CA THR A 83 -2.89 -1.35 8.61
C THR A 83 -3.91 -0.66 7.71
N ALA A 84 -5.21 -0.80 8.01
CA ALA A 84 -6.26 -0.11 7.25
C ALA A 84 -6.13 1.42 7.34
N VAL A 85 -5.77 1.97 8.50
CA VAL A 85 -5.50 3.41 8.66
C VAL A 85 -4.31 3.84 7.81
N PHE A 86 -3.21 3.06 7.77
CA PHE A 86 -2.08 3.37 6.89
C PHE A 86 -2.46 3.38 5.40
N TYR A 87 -3.33 2.48 4.96
CA TYR A 87 -3.87 2.51 3.60
C TYR A 87 -4.68 3.78 3.32
N LEU A 88 -5.49 4.26 4.28
CA LEU A 88 -6.23 5.51 4.14
C LEU A 88 -5.29 6.73 4.12
N LEU A 89 -4.25 6.73 4.95
CA LEU A 89 -3.23 7.79 4.94
C LEU A 89 -2.48 7.81 3.60
N SER A 90 -2.15 6.63 3.05
CA SER A 90 -1.54 6.50 1.73
C SER A 90 -2.46 7.05 0.63
N ALA A 91 -3.75 6.71 0.66
CA ALA A 91 -4.73 7.27 -0.26
C ALA A 91 -4.84 8.80 -0.14
N GLY A 92 -4.76 9.35 1.07
CA GLY A 92 -4.71 10.78 1.31
C GLY A 92 -3.42 11.45 0.79
N ALA A 93 -2.28 10.75 0.91
CA ALA A 93 -0.99 11.26 0.45
C ALA A 93 -0.94 11.46 -1.08
N ILE A 94 -1.79 10.76 -1.85
CA ILE A 94 -1.92 10.99 -3.30
C ILE A 94 -2.24 12.45 -3.60
N PHE A 95 -3.06 13.12 -2.78
CA PHE A 95 -3.41 14.53 -2.97
C PHE A 95 -2.24 15.51 -2.72
N LEU A 96 -1.17 15.05 -2.06
CA LEU A 96 0.05 15.85 -1.87
C LEU A 96 0.98 15.79 -3.09
N VAL A 97 0.78 14.81 -3.97
CA VAL A 97 1.61 14.67 -5.17
C VAL A 97 1.08 15.62 -6.24
N PRO A 98 1.93 16.51 -6.78
CA PRO A 98 1.49 17.46 -7.79
C PRO A 98 1.04 16.73 -9.05
N GLU A 99 -0.07 17.19 -9.65
CA GLU A 99 -0.54 16.68 -10.93
C GLU A 99 0.46 17.01 -12.03
N THR A 100 1.05 15.95 -12.61
CA THR A 100 2.04 16.02 -13.69
C THR A 100 1.50 15.52 -15.02
N SER A 101 0.25 15.04 -15.06
CA SER A 101 -0.40 14.54 -16.27
C SER A 101 -0.36 15.60 -17.39
N GLY A 102 0.25 15.23 -18.51
CA GLY A 102 0.32 16.06 -19.72
C GLY A 102 1.38 17.16 -19.74
N LYS A 103 2.29 17.24 -18.75
CA LYS A 103 3.42 18.18 -18.79
C LYS A 103 4.59 17.63 -19.61
N ALA A 104 5.25 18.49 -20.38
CA ALA A 104 6.48 18.12 -21.07
C ALA A 104 7.56 17.79 -20.02
N LEU A 105 8.04 16.55 -20.04
CA LEU A 105 9.11 16.07 -19.19
C LEU A 105 10.42 16.21 -19.97
N ASP A 106 11.00 17.41 -19.96
CA ASP A 106 12.36 17.65 -20.51
C ASP A 106 13.41 16.76 -19.81
#